data_AF-A0A940W6R3-F1
#
_entry.id   AF-A0A940W6R3-F1
#
_cell.length_a   1.000
_cell.length_b   1.000
_cell.length_c   1.000
_cell.angle_alpha   90.00
_cell.angle_beta   90.00
_cell.angle_gamma   90.00
#
_symmetry.space_group_name_H-M   'P 1'
#
loop_
_entity.id
_entity.type
_entity.pdbx_description
1 polymer ?
#
loop_
_entity_poly.entity_id
_entity_poly.type
_entity_poly.pdbx_seq_one_letter_code
_entity_poly.pdbx_strand_id
1 'polypeptide(L)'
;MTRYSGGDSVGAGMYWNPKSMNVVGLKTEGVLPGGEESSYRRLPAFALFLLMISLGGVYVLILPVLIICTTVYMVGVRVFGSLFLQMRKSMSFGWRPSEAYLSGKGTAKKNGKNGRKEG
;
A
#
# COMPACT_ATOMS: atom_id res chain seq x y z
N MET A 1 -22.03 22.39 -19.35
CA MET A 1 -20.89 22.42 -18.41
C MET A 1 -20.48 23.87 -18.23
N THR A 2 -20.86 24.50 -17.12
CA THR A 2 -20.53 25.91 -16.86
C THR A 2 -19.07 25.99 -16.41
N ARG A 3 -18.24 26.64 -17.21
CA ARG A 3 -16.82 26.86 -16.97
C ARG A 3 -16.67 28.30 -16.48
N TYR A 4 -16.07 28.49 -15.31
CA TYR A 4 -15.84 29.82 -14.72
C TYR A 4 -14.37 30.18 -14.86
N SER A 5 -14.08 31.44 -15.13
CA SER A 5 -12.72 31.96 -15.22
C SER A 5 -12.31 32.59 -13.88
N GLY A 6 -11.00 32.64 -13.59
CA GLY A 6 -10.49 33.39 -12.45
C GLY A 6 -10.83 34.87 -12.60
N GLY A 7 -11.35 35.49 -11.54
CA GLY A 7 -11.90 36.85 -11.57
C GLY A 7 -13.42 36.93 -11.69
N ASP A 8 -14.12 35.83 -12.02
CA ASP A 8 -15.59 35.82 -12.03
C ASP A 8 -16.14 35.83 -10.60
N SER A 9 -17.20 36.63 -10.38
CA SER A 9 -18.02 36.56 -9.17
C SER A 9 -18.90 35.31 -9.26
N VAL A 10 -18.72 34.38 -8.32
CA VAL A 10 -19.48 33.13 -8.28
C VAL A 10 -20.13 32.92 -6.92
N GLY A 11 -21.27 32.26 -6.93
CA GLY A 11 -21.99 31.87 -5.72
C GLY A 11 -21.24 30.85 -4.86
N ALA A 12 -21.71 30.65 -3.62
CA ALA A 12 -21.14 29.70 -2.69
C ALA A 12 -21.05 28.27 -3.28
N GLY A 13 -19.92 27.61 -3.06
CA GLY A 13 -19.65 26.28 -3.60
C GLY A 13 -18.18 25.90 -3.62
N MET A 14 -17.93 24.65 -3.99
CA MET A 14 -16.59 24.12 -4.17
C MET A 14 -16.21 24.20 -5.65
N TYR A 15 -15.08 24.83 -5.95
CA TYR A 15 -14.59 25.03 -7.30
C TYR A 15 -13.23 24.35 -7.46
N TRP A 16 -13.12 23.49 -8.47
CA TRP A 16 -11.90 22.75 -8.79
C TRP A 16 -11.23 23.38 -10.00
N ASN A 17 -9.92 23.68 -9.90
CA ASN A 17 -9.08 24.01 -11.04
C ASN A 17 -8.28 22.76 -11.49
N PRO A 18 -8.62 22.11 -12.62
CA PRO A 18 -7.95 20.88 -13.05
C PRO A 18 -6.53 21.11 -13.56
N LYS A 19 -6.17 22.35 -13.91
CA LYS A 19 -4.84 22.71 -14.42
C LYS A 19 -3.84 22.91 -13.28
N SER A 20 -4.27 23.48 -12.14
CA SER A 20 -3.41 23.64 -10.96
C SER A 20 -3.71 22.64 -9.83
N MET A 21 -4.65 21.72 -10.04
CA MET A 21 -5.10 20.72 -9.05
C MET A 21 -5.52 21.34 -7.70
N ASN A 22 -5.94 22.61 -7.70
CA ASN A 22 -6.39 23.31 -6.50
C ASN A 22 -7.91 23.30 -6.38
N VAL A 23 -8.38 23.14 -5.14
CA VAL A 23 -9.80 23.22 -4.80
C VAL A 23 -10.02 24.45 -3.92
N VAL A 24 -10.90 25.34 -4.36
CA VAL A 24 -11.25 26.57 -3.65
C VAL A 24 -12.69 26.44 -3.16
N GLY A 25 -12.89 26.55 -1.86
CA GLY A 25 -14.21 26.58 -1.24
C GLY A 25 -14.62 28.01 -0.92
N LEU A 26 -15.70 28.48 -1.54
CA LEU A 26 -16.32 29.77 -1.19
C LEU A 26 -17.54 29.53 -0.30
N LYS A 27 -17.55 30.12 0.90
CA LYS A 27 -18.67 30.04 1.86
C LYS A 27 -19.81 31.02 1.54
N THR A 28 -19.50 32.12 0.84
CA THR A 28 -20.43 33.19 0.40
C THR A 28 -20.13 33.53 -1.06
N GLU A 29 -20.97 34.34 -1.72
CA GLU A 29 -20.59 34.97 -2.99
C GLU A 29 -19.24 35.69 -2.87
N GLY A 30 -18.36 35.41 -3.83
CA GLY A 30 -17.02 35.95 -3.84
C GLY A 30 -16.33 35.72 -5.17
N VAL A 31 -15.17 36.35 -5.33
CA VAL A 31 -14.40 36.31 -6.57
C VAL A 31 -13.48 35.09 -6.57
N LEU A 32 -13.48 34.32 -7.66
CA LEU A 32 -12.55 33.20 -7.83
C LEU A 32 -11.11 33.72 -7.90
N PRO A 33 -10.18 33.19 -7.09
CA PRO A 33 -8.78 33.62 -7.11
C PRO A 33 -8.12 33.23 -8.44
N GLY A 34 -7.28 34.10 -8.99
CA GLY A 34 -6.61 33.90 -10.29
C GLY A 34 -7.15 34.80 -11.39
N GLY A 35 -6.48 34.82 -12.55
CA GLY A 35 -6.89 35.58 -13.73
C GLY A 35 -7.51 34.70 -14.83
N GLU A 36 -7.68 35.24 -16.04
CA GLU A 36 -8.31 34.57 -17.19
C GLU A 36 -7.65 33.24 -17.61
N GLU A 37 -6.37 33.07 -17.26
CA GLU A 37 -5.60 31.82 -17.43
C GLU A 37 -6.09 30.66 -16.55
N SER A 38 -6.77 30.98 -15.44
CA SER A 38 -7.24 30.00 -14.46
C SER A 38 -8.70 29.65 -14.72
N SER A 39 -8.98 28.35 -14.86
CA SER A 39 -10.32 27.86 -15.18
C SER A 39 -10.82 26.94 -14.08
N TYR A 40 -11.99 27.28 -13.55
CA TYR A 40 -12.64 26.62 -12.45
C TYR A 40 -13.89 25.87 -12.92
N ARG A 41 -14.07 24.65 -12.41
CA ARG A 41 -15.29 23.85 -12.55
C ARG A 41 -15.97 23.74 -11.20
N ARG A 42 -17.26 24.01 -11.15
CA ARG A 42 -18.07 23.79 -9.94
C ARG A 42 -18.15 22.28 -9.69
N LEU A 43 -17.72 21.85 -8.50
CA LEU A 43 -17.94 20.49 -8.04
C LEU A 43 -19.33 20.42 -7.40
N PRO A 44 -20.29 19.72 -8.00
CA PRO A 44 -21.56 19.49 -7.33
C PRO A 44 -21.32 18.53 -6.17
N ALA A 45 -21.89 18.83 -4.99
CA ALA A 45 -21.79 17.98 -3.81
C ALA A 45 -22.27 16.54 -4.10
N PHE A 46 -23.25 16.39 -4.99
CA PHE A 46 -23.74 15.09 -5.44
C PHE A 46 -22.66 14.24 -6.15
N ALA A 47 -21.77 14.85 -6.95
CA ALA A 47 -20.69 14.11 -7.58
C ALA A 47 -19.68 13.59 -6.55
N LEU A 48 -19.37 14.38 -5.52
CA LEU A 48 -18.52 13.94 -4.41
C LEU A 48 -19.20 12.81 -3.61
N PHE A 49 -20.51 12.89 -3.40
CA PHE A 49 -21.28 11.85 -2.73
C PHE A 49 -21.29 10.53 -3.51
N LEU A 50 -21.53 10.59 -4.83
CA LEU A 50 -21.44 9.41 -5.70
C LEU A 50 -20.02 8.84 -5.75
N LEU A 51 -19.00 9.69 -5.74
CA LEU A 51 -17.60 9.27 -5.69
C LEU A 51 -17.30 8.52 -4.38
N MET A 52 -17.78 9.03 -3.24
CA MET A 52 -17.65 8.36 -1.95
C MET A 52 -18.32 6.98 -1.95
N ILE A 53 -19.56 6.89 -2.47
CA ILE A 53 -20.28 5.62 -2.58
C ILE A 53 -19.57 4.66 -3.53
N SER A 54 -19.10 5.14 -4.68
CA SER A 54 -18.45 4.28 -5.66
C SER A 54 -17.13 3.73 -5.14
N LEU A 55 -16.29 4.55 -4.49
CA LEU A 55 -15.06 4.07 -3.83
C LEU A 55 -15.36 3.04 -2.74
N GLY A 56 -16.37 3.30 -1.89
CA GLY A 56 -16.80 2.35 -0.86
C GLY A 56 -17.32 1.04 -1.45
N GLY A 57 -18.14 1.11 -2.51
CA GLY A 57 -18.66 -0.05 -3.20
C GLY A 57 -17.55 -0.89 -3.85
N VAL A 58 -16.63 -0.24 -4.57
CA VAL A 58 -15.46 -0.91 -5.16
C VAL A 58 -14.62 -1.59 -4.08
N TYR A 59 -14.40 -0.93 -2.95
CA TYR A 59 -13.67 -1.51 -1.82
C TYR A 59 -14.33 -2.79 -1.29
N VAL A 60 -15.65 -2.75 -1.05
CA VAL A 60 -16.41 -3.91 -0.55
C VAL A 60 -16.43 -5.05 -1.57
N LEU A 61 -16.50 -4.76 -2.87
CA LEU A 61 -16.48 -5.78 -3.92
C LEU A 61 -15.10 -6.43 -4.10
N ILE A 62 -14.02 -5.65 -3.95
CA ILE A 62 -12.64 -6.16 -4.10
C ILE A 62 -12.21 -6.97 -2.87
N LEU A 63 -12.72 -6.65 -1.68
CA LEU A 63 -12.38 -7.35 -0.43
C LEU A 63 -12.51 -8.88 -0.49
N PRO A 64 -13.67 -9.47 -0.85
CA PRO A 64 -13.82 -10.93 -0.91
C PRO A 64 -12.90 -11.54 -1.97
N VAL A 65 -12.69 -10.86 -3.09
CA VAL A 65 -11.77 -11.32 -4.15
C VAL A 65 -10.34 -11.38 -3.62
N LEU A 66 -9.87 -10.34 -2.91
CA LEU A 66 -8.54 -10.33 -2.32
C LEU A 66 -8.37 -11.41 -1.25
N ILE A 67 -9.39 -11.64 -0.42
CA ILE A 67 -9.36 -12.71 0.59
C ILE A 67 -9.20 -14.08 -0.10
N ILE A 68 -9.98 -14.37 -1.14
CA ILE A 68 -9.88 -15.63 -1.86
C ILE A 68 -8.52 -15.75 -2.55
N CYS A 69 -8.06 -14.72 -3.28
CA CYS A 69 -6.76 -14.73 -3.96
C CYS A 69 -5.60 -14.96 -2.98
N THR A 70 -5.59 -14.26 -1.86
CA THR A 70 -4.52 -14.41 -0.84
C THR A 70 -4.57 -15.77 -0.16
N THR A 71 -5.76 -16.30 0.12
CA THR A 71 -5.94 -17.65 0.68
C THR A 71 -5.42 -18.72 -0.28
N VAL A 72 -5.84 -18.66 -1.55
CA VAL A 72 -5.38 -19.59 -2.60
C VAL A 72 -3.88 -19.48 -2.80
N TYR A 73 -3.33 -18.27 -2.81
CA TYR A 73 -1.89 -18.02 -2.91
C TYR A 73 -1.12 -18.66 -1.74
N MET A 74 -1.57 -18.47 -0.49
CA MET A 74 -0.92 -19.07 0.67
C MET A 74 -0.98 -20.60 0.65
N VAL A 75 -2.13 -21.17 0.30
CA VAL A 75 -2.28 -22.63 0.16
C VAL A 75 -1.36 -23.15 -0.94
N GLY A 76 -1.33 -22.50 -2.10
CA GLY A 76 -0.45 -22.83 -3.20
C GLY A 76 1.03 -22.79 -2.79
N VAL A 77 1.49 -21.68 -2.21
CA VAL A 77 2.88 -21.55 -1.73
C VAL A 77 3.21 -22.58 -0.65
N ARG A 78 2.27 -22.96 0.22
CA ARG A 78 2.51 -23.97 1.26
C ARG A 78 2.61 -25.39 0.68
N VAL A 79 1.75 -25.73 -0.28
CA VAL A 79 1.73 -27.04 -0.93
C VAL A 79 2.92 -27.19 -1.89
N PHE A 80 3.17 -26.19 -2.74
CA PHE A 80 4.28 -26.23 -3.69
C PHE A 80 5.63 -25.87 -3.06
N GLY A 81 5.66 -25.11 -1.96
CA GLY A 81 6.90 -24.78 -1.25
C GLY A 81 7.56 -25.99 -0.58
N SER A 82 6.78 -26.98 -0.12
CA SER A 82 7.33 -28.23 0.43
C SER A 82 7.92 -29.12 -0.68
N LEU A 83 7.28 -29.17 -1.85
CA LEU A 83 7.81 -29.82 -3.05
C LEU A 83 9.08 -29.11 -3.56
N PHE A 84 9.12 -27.78 -3.55
CA PHE A 84 10.28 -26.99 -3.93
C PHE A 84 11.47 -27.18 -2.98
N LEU A 85 11.22 -27.44 -1.69
CA LEU A 85 12.26 -27.81 -0.72
C LEU A 85 12.84 -29.21 -0.99
N GLN A 86 12.02 -30.17 -1.45
CA GLN A 86 12.51 -31.49 -1.89
C GLN A 86 13.29 -31.39 -3.21
N MET A 87 12.82 -30.57 -4.15
CA MET A 87 13.50 -30.32 -5.42
C MET A 87 14.83 -29.57 -5.22
N ARG A 88 14.88 -28.66 -4.24
CA ARG A 88 16.14 -28.06 -3.75
C ARG A 88 17.08 -29.08 -3.14
N LYS A 89 16.63 -30.11 -2.43
CA LYS A 89 17.51 -31.17 -1.90
C LYS A 89 18.20 -31.98 -3.00
N SER A 90 17.59 -32.11 -4.18
CA SER A 90 18.20 -32.78 -5.34
C SER A 90 19.19 -31.89 -6.10
N MET A 91 19.11 -30.56 -5.93
CA MET A 91 20.02 -29.59 -6.56
C MET A 91 21.01 -28.91 -5.59
N SER A 92 20.80 -29.02 -4.28
CA SER A 92 21.69 -28.45 -3.28
C SER A 92 22.79 -29.46 -2.98
N PHE A 93 23.90 -29.33 -3.69
CA PHE A 93 25.19 -29.89 -3.30
C PHE A 93 25.59 -29.34 -1.91
N GLY A 94 25.14 -30.00 -0.83
CA GLY A 94 25.62 -29.87 0.56
C GLY A 94 25.72 -28.48 1.22
N TRP A 95 25.36 -27.39 0.54
CA TRP A 95 25.68 -26.03 0.96
C TRP A 95 24.72 -25.56 2.07
N ARG A 96 25.21 -25.51 3.32
CA ARG A 96 24.46 -25.05 4.51
C ARG A 96 25.20 -23.88 5.18
N PRO A 97 25.14 -22.67 4.59
CA PRO A 97 25.99 -21.56 5.02
C PRO A 97 25.59 -21.04 6.41
N SER A 98 24.32 -21.19 6.80
CA SER A 98 23.83 -20.83 8.12
C SER A 98 24.31 -21.77 9.24
N GLU A 99 24.50 -23.07 8.95
CA GLU A 99 25.06 -24.01 9.93
C GLU A 99 26.56 -23.85 10.11
N ALA A 100 27.28 -23.49 9.03
CA ALA A 100 28.71 -23.19 9.11
C ALA A 100 29.01 -21.97 10.00
N TYR A 101 28.10 -21.00 10.07
CA TYR A 101 28.28 -19.79 10.88
C TYR A 101 27.87 -19.97 12.36
N LEU A 102 26.88 -20.82 12.64
CA LEU A 102 26.32 -20.99 13.99
C LEU A 102 26.92 -22.15 14.78
N SER A 103 27.68 -23.05 14.15
CA SER A 103 28.32 -24.19 14.81
C SER A 103 29.47 -23.80 15.76
N GLY A 104 30.01 -22.59 15.66
CA GLY A 104 31.15 -22.14 16.48
C GLY A 104 30.82 -21.67 17.91
N LYS A 105 29.56 -21.35 18.23
CA LYS A 105 29.23 -20.62 19.49
C LYS A 105 28.75 -21.51 20.64
N GLY A 106 28.43 -22.79 20.39
CA GLY A 106 27.88 -23.70 21.41
C GLY A 106 28.88 -24.64 22.09
N THR A 107 30.01 -24.95 21.44
CA THR A 107 30.96 -25.98 21.92
C THR A 107 32.00 -25.45 22.91
N ALA A 108 32.32 -24.15 22.88
CA ALA A 108 33.31 -23.55 23.77
C ALA A 108 32.91 -23.57 25.26
N LYS A 109 31.61 -23.59 25.59
CA LYS A 109 31.15 -23.54 27.00
C LYS A 109 31.15 -24.91 27.69
N LYS A 110 31.31 -26.02 26.95
CA LYS A 110 31.31 -27.38 27.52
C LYS A 110 32.71 -27.87 27.90
N ASN A 111 33.77 -27.40 27.23
CA ASN A 111 35.16 -27.76 27.59
C ASN A 111 35.73 -27.00 28.81
N GLY A 112 35.27 -25.79 29.10
CA GLY A 112 35.75 -25.00 30.24
C GLY A 112 35.27 -25.48 31.63
N LYS A 113 34.29 -26.39 31.69
CA LYS A 113 33.78 -26.96 32.95
C LYS A 113 34.38 -28.32 33.32
N ASN A 114 34.93 -29.06 32.36
CA ASN A 114 35.61 -30.33 32.62
C ASN A 114 37.10 -30.15 33.00
N GLY A 115 37.75 -29.06 32.59
CA GLY A 115 39.17 -28.80 32.90
C GLY A 115 39.45 -28.17 34.27
N ARG A 116 38.47 -28.05 35.18
CA ARG A 116 38.65 -27.46 36.53
C ARG A 116 38.34 -28.45 37.67
N LYS A 117 38.23 -29.74 37.35
CA LYS A 117 38.07 -30.83 38.34
C LYS A 117 39.23 -31.82 38.37
N GLU A 118 40.29 -31.55 37.62
CA GLU A 118 41.56 -32.28 37.68
C GLU A 118 42.67 -31.23 37.75
N GLY A 119 43.17 -30.99 38.96
CA GLY A 119 44.15 -29.95 39.29
C GLY A 119 44.05 -29.54 40.75
#